data_AF-Q6KH36-F1
#
_entry.id   AF-Q6KH36-F1
#
_cell.length_a   1.000
_cell.length_b   1.000
_cell.length_c   1.000
_cell.angle_alpha   90.00
_cell.angle_beta   90.00
_cell.angle_gamma   90.00
#
_symmetry.space_group_name_H-M   'P 1'
#
loop_
_entity.id
_entity.type
_entity.pdbx_description
1 polymer ?
#
loop_
_entity_poly.entity_id
_entity_poly.type
_entity_poly.pdbx_seq_one_letter_code
_entity_poly.pdbx_strand_id
1 'polypeptide(L)'
;MKKANLFLGVTAGALASTVVIVPLSVVANQNTKEVGPVNPVGPVNPINPTEQQIKEQIEKELENIPSTIVVGTTNLPNNIILNVDKFPNTLPSEVNETNLKDFIQINNVNGVDFEVSLKPNGANDVTGELVIIVTSSIGNVIVQKEITIDGFQTEQERAQLLKEQQENILKSELEKINTLEIFEVAKNTLPSEVTNQNITDFIKVPVSSNGVDFEVSLKPNGANDVTGELVIIVTSSIGNVIVQKEITIDGFQTEQERAQLLKEQQKNILRSELEKINTLEIFEVAKNTLPSQVNNQNITDFIKVPVSSNGVSFSIKISETASGSDTNGFVVVTLVGSIGDLNQGKTIIVNGFRALSPEEVQEQINIAADRDIQNELNSISSLEKTSLANNLAWQTAVLSGNATSLVNIPQSKNGVQFSLRYVDGSVHFGLGNFRIELIGSKNGRTISKIIEITGFPV
;
A
#
# COMPACT_ATOMS: atom_id res chain seq x y z
N MET A 1 -33.41 7.37 -6.44
CA MET A 1 -33.25 8.77 -6.88
C MET A 1 -32.10 8.81 -7.89
N LYS A 2 -32.40 9.04 -9.17
CA LYS A 2 -31.41 9.04 -10.26
C LYS A 2 -30.79 10.44 -10.36
N LYS A 3 -29.49 10.58 -10.09
CA LYS A 3 -28.71 11.77 -10.45
C LYS A 3 -28.00 11.48 -11.76
N ALA A 4 -28.40 12.19 -12.80
CA ALA A 4 -27.72 12.26 -14.08
C ALA A 4 -26.53 13.22 -13.91
N ASN A 5 -25.31 12.72 -14.08
CA ASN A 5 -24.13 13.55 -14.20
C ASN A 5 -23.96 13.91 -15.67
N LEU A 6 -24.14 15.20 -15.94
CA LEU A 6 -23.97 15.86 -17.22
C LEU A 6 -22.47 15.92 -17.54
N PHE A 7 -22.04 15.13 -18.53
CA PHE A 7 -20.71 15.20 -19.11
C PHE A 7 -20.60 16.47 -19.96
N LEU A 8 -19.84 17.46 -19.49
CA LEU A 8 -19.31 18.53 -20.33
C LEU A 8 -17.97 18.07 -20.88
N GLY A 9 -18.00 17.58 -22.12
CA GLY A 9 -16.80 17.30 -22.90
C GLY A 9 -16.11 18.61 -23.25
N VAL A 10 -14.93 18.83 -22.65
CA VAL A 10 -14.02 19.90 -23.08
C VAL A 10 -13.14 19.31 -24.17
N THR A 11 -13.48 19.63 -25.41
CA THR A 11 -12.63 19.41 -26.58
C THR A 11 -11.37 20.26 -26.43
N ALA A 12 -10.24 19.61 -26.16
CA ALA A 12 -8.92 20.23 -26.30
C ALA A 12 -8.69 20.50 -27.79
N GLY A 13 -8.92 21.75 -28.21
CA GLY A 13 -8.57 22.23 -29.53
C GLY A 13 -7.06 22.17 -29.71
N ALA A 14 -6.62 21.38 -30.68
CA ALA A 14 -5.26 21.45 -31.21
C ALA A 14 -5.05 22.86 -31.77
N LEU A 15 -4.31 23.70 -31.03
CA LEU A 15 -3.75 24.92 -31.56
C LEU A 15 -2.58 24.53 -32.47
N ALA A 16 -2.92 24.15 -33.70
CA ALA A 16 -1.97 24.20 -34.80
C ALA A 16 -1.66 25.68 -35.06
N SER A 17 -0.57 26.16 -34.46
CA SER A 17 0.03 27.44 -34.80
C SER A 17 0.46 27.38 -36.27
N THR A 18 -0.47 27.77 -37.14
CA THR A 18 -0.20 27.98 -38.54
C THR A 18 0.61 29.27 -38.61
N VAL A 19 1.92 29.13 -38.81
CA VAL A 19 2.79 30.27 -39.13
C VAL A 19 2.35 30.78 -40.50
N VAL A 20 1.50 31.81 -40.51
CA VAL A 20 1.24 32.60 -41.71
C VAL A 20 2.47 33.46 -41.93
N ILE A 21 3.37 32.99 -42.78
CA ILE A 21 4.43 33.81 -43.36
C ILE A 21 3.72 34.84 -44.24
N VAL A 22 3.53 36.05 -43.72
CA VAL A 22 3.16 37.20 -44.54
C VAL A 22 4.45 37.65 -45.22
N PRO A 23 4.55 37.63 -46.57
CA PRO A 23 5.67 38.24 -47.24
C PRO A 23 5.57 39.76 -47.01
N LEU A 24 6.49 40.32 -46.22
CA LEU A 24 6.77 41.74 -46.26
C LEU A 24 7.30 42.04 -47.66
N SER A 25 6.37 42.40 -48.54
CA SER A 25 6.64 42.98 -49.83
C SER A 25 7.28 44.34 -49.54
N VAL A 26 8.58 44.43 -49.74
CA VAL A 26 9.31 45.69 -49.83
C VAL A 26 8.69 46.47 -50.99
N VAL A 27 7.79 47.39 -50.68
CA VAL A 27 7.35 48.43 -51.62
C VAL A 27 8.51 49.40 -51.74
N ALA A 28 9.39 49.13 -52.71
CA ALA A 28 10.30 50.12 -53.25
C ALA A 28 9.45 51.23 -53.87
N ASN A 29 9.27 52.32 -53.14
CA ASN A 29 8.62 53.52 -53.63
C ASN A 29 9.58 54.21 -54.60
N GLN A 30 9.52 53.83 -55.88
CA GLN A 30 10.17 54.56 -56.98
C GLN A 30 9.43 55.89 -57.17
N ASN A 31 9.88 56.93 -56.46
CA ASN A 31 9.70 58.31 -56.88
C ASN A 31 10.93 58.73 -57.70
N THR A 32 11.00 58.27 -58.95
CA THR A 32 11.84 58.89 -59.97
C THR A 32 11.20 60.24 -60.35
N LYS A 33 11.63 61.30 -59.65
CA LYS A 33 11.47 62.65 -60.15
C LYS A 33 12.62 62.91 -61.12
N GLU A 34 12.32 62.76 -62.41
CA GLU A 34 13.18 63.13 -63.52
C GLU A 34 13.48 64.64 -63.41
N VAL A 35 14.68 64.99 -62.96
CA VAL A 35 15.20 66.36 -63.02
C VAL A 35 15.90 66.48 -64.36
N GLY A 36 15.42 67.39 -65.20
CA GLY A 36 15.94 67.65 -66.54
C GLY A 36 17.43 68.02 -66.58
N PRO A 37 18.02 68.10 -67.79
CA PRO A 37 19.46 68.26 -67.97
C PRO A 37 19.95 69.55 -67.30
N VAL A 38 20.75 69.38 -66.25
CA VAL A 38 21.49 70.47 -65.60
C VAL A 38 22.62 70.87 -66.55
N ASN A 39 22.71 72.16 -66.82
CA ASN A 39 23.77 72.79 -67.61
C ASN A 39 25.17 72.31 -67.17
N PRO A 40 26.16 72.27 -68.09
CA PRO A 40 27.53 71.91 -67.76
C PRO A 40 28.07 72.87 -66.70
N VAL A 41 28.33 72.32 -65.51
CA VAL A 41 29.10 72.97 -64.46
C VAL A 41 30.48 73.24 -65.06
N GLY A 42 30.94 74.48 -64.95
CA GLY A 42 32.26 74.91 -65.38
C GLY A 42 33.39 74.08 -64.75
N PRO A 43 34.63 74.23 -65.23
CA PRO A 43 35.76 73.40 -64.82
C PRO A 43 35.87 73.35 -63.29
N VAL A 44 35.78 72.14 -62.75
CA VAL A 44 36.10 71.85 -61.36
C VAL A 44 37.50 72.39 -61.12
N ASN A 45 37.64 73.32 -60.16
CA ASN A 45 38.95 73.80 -59.74
C ASN A 45 39.84 72.59 -59.46
N PRO A 46 41.08 72.54 -59.99
CA PRO A 46 41.99 71.45 -59.65
C PRO A 46 42.13 71.39 -58.13
N ILE A 47 41.86 70.22 -57.56
CA ILE A 47 42.16 69.92 -56.16
C ILE A 47 43.61 70.33 -55.94
N ASN A 48 43.87 71.09 -54.88
CA ASN A 48 45.21 71.55 -54.57
C ASN A 48 46.12 70.30 -54.44
N PRO A 49 47.24 70.20 -55.18
CA PRO A 49 48.12 69.01 -55.14
C PRO A 49 48.49 68.57 -53.72
N THR A 50 48.56 69.52 -52.79
CA THR A 50 48.80 69.28 -51.36
C THR A 50 47.64 68.56 -50.66
N GLU A 51 46.38 68.88 -50.97
CA GLU A 51 45.21 68.18 -50.38
C GLU A 51 45.12 66.73 -50.86
N GLN A 52 45.51 66.48 -52.12
CA GLN A 52 45.53 65.13 -52.68
C GLN A 52 46.62 64.26 -52.04
N GLN A 53 47.82 64.81 -51.83
CA GLN A 53 48.89 64.12 -51.09
C GLN A 53 48.50 63.81 -49.64
N ILE A 54 47.81 64.74 -48.96
CA ILE A 54 47.28 64.53 -47.60
C ILE A 54 46.23 63.42 -47.59
N LYS A 55 45.31 63.41 -48.56
CA LYS A 55 44.28 62.39 -48.67
C LYS A 55 44.89 61.00 -48.89
N GLU A 56 45.87 60.87 -49.78
CA GLU A 56 46.60 59.62 -50.01
C GLU A 56 47.32 59.14 -48.74
N GLN A 57 47.89 60.05 -47.95
CA GLN A 57 48.49 59.71 -46.66
C GLN A 57 47.46 59.16 -45.67
N ILE A 58 46.29 59.80 -45.55
CA ILE A 58 45.20 59.33 -44.66
C ILE A 58 44.67 57.97 -45.13
N GLU A 59 44.40 57.83 -46.43
CA GLU A 59 43.90 56.58 -47.02
C GLU A 59 44.88 55.42 -46.77
N LYS A 60 46.19 55.66 -46.87
CA LYS A 60 47.22 54.65 -46.56
C LYS A 60 47.20 54.21 -45.09
N GLU A 61 47.07 55.14 -44.14
CA GLU A 61 46.99 54.79 -42.72
C GLU A 61 45.67 54.07 -42.39
N LEU A 62 44.58 54.44 -43.05
CA LEU A 62 43.27 53.82 -42.89
C LEU A 62 43.17 52.43 -43.55
N GLU A 63 43.94 52.20 -44.63
CA GLU A 63 44.07 50.89 -45.28
C GLU A 63 44.72 49.85 -44.35
N ASN A 64 45.63 50.27 -43.48
CA ASN A 64 46.25 49.41 -42.47
C ASN A 64 45.26 48.91 -41.41
N ILE A 65 44.13 49.59 -41.23
CA ILE A 65 43.08 49.16 -40.32
C ILE A 65 42.19 48.13 -41.03
N PRO A 66 42.05 46.89 -40.56
CA PRO A 66 41.22 45.89 -41.24
C PRO A 66 39.75 46.31 -41.25
N SER A 67 39.02 45.99 -42.32
CA SER A 67 37.57 46.24 -42.42
C SER A 67 36.75 45.39 -41.45
N THR A 68 37.32 44.27 -41.01
CA THR A 68 36.72 43.36 -40.04
C THR A 68 37.74 43.02 -38.97
N ILE A 69 37.34 43.18 -37.72
CA ILE A 69 38.13 42.84 -36.54
C ILE A 69 37.39 41.71 -35.83
N VAL A 70 37.94 40.51 -35.88
CA VAL A 70 37.49 39.40 -35.03
C VAL A 70 38.31 39.43 -33.75
N VAL A 71 37.65 39.70 -32.62
CA VAL A 71 38.28 39.83 -31.31
C VAL A 71 39.08 38.56 -30.97
N GLY A 72 40.32 38.74 -30.52
CA GLY A 72 41.21 37.65 -30.11
C GLY A 72 41.94 36.93 -31.26
N THR A 73 41.62 37.19 -32.52
CA THR A 73 42.24 36.48 -33.67
C THR A 73 42.85 37.41 -34.72
N THR A 74 42.38 38.66 -34.81
CA THR A 74 42.91 39.62 -35.78
C THR A 74 44.21 40.23 -35.27
N ASN A 75 45.28 40.17 -36.07
CA ASN A 75 46.50 40.94 -35.79
C ASN A 75 46.20 42.42 -36.03
N LEU A 76 46.15 43.18 -34.95
CA LEU A 76 45.83 44.60 -35.01
C LEU A 76 47.09 45.45 -35.19
N PRO A 77 47.02 46.56 -35.94
CA PRO A 77 48.03 47.60 -35.90
C PRO A 77 48.28 48.09 -34.47
N ASN A 78 49.52 48.45 -34.14
CA ASN A 78 49.92 48.88 -32.78
C ASN A 78 49.15 50.11 -32.26
N ASN A 79 48.49 50.87 -33.14
CA ASN A 79 47.68 52.02 -32.78
C ASN A 79 46.22 51.68 -32.45
N ILE A 80 45.78 50.44 -32.60
CA ILE A 80 44.44 49.98 -32.19
C ILE A 80 44.56 49.15 -30.92
N ILE A 81 43.84 49.57 -29.89
CA ILE A 81 43.76 48.86 -28.61
C ILE A 81 42.32 48.40 -28.43
N LEU A 82 42.12 47.09 -28.24
CA LEU A 82 40.83 46.51 -27.88
C LEU A 82 40.82 46.05 -26.43
N ASN A 83 39.70 46.25 -25.75
CA ASN A 83 39.47 45.70 -24.42
C ASN A 83 38.73 44.35 -24.52
N VAL A 84 39.47 43.31 -24.86
CA VAL A 84 38.94 41.99 -25.19
C VAL A 84 38.05 41.37 -24.10
N ASP A 85 38.25 41.73 -22.83
CA ASP A 85 37.50 41.17 -21.69
C ASP A 85 36.04 41.64 -21.63
N LYS A 86 35.71 42.77 -22.28
CA LYS A 86 34.36 43.33 -22.26
C LYS A 86 33.43 42.73 -23.32
N PHE A 87 33.98 42.19 -24.41
CA PHE A 87 33.19 41.73 -25.56
C PHE A 87 32.30 40.51 -25.24
N PRO A 88 32.80 39.42 -24.60
CA PRO A 88 31.99 38.21 -24.38
C PRO A 88 30.77 38.40 -23.46
N ASN A 89 30.69 39.53 -22.76
CA ASN A 89 29.65 39.82 -21.76
C ASN A 89 28.74 41.00 -22.15
N THR A 90 28.90 41.56 -23.35
CA THR A 90 28.15 42.74 -23.80
C THR A 90 27.48 42.44 -25.13
N LEU A 91 26.19 42.78 -25.27
CA LEU A 91 25.53 42.78 -26.58
C LEU A 91 25.97 44.01 -27.38
N PRO A 92 26.14 43.92 -28.72
CA PRO A 92 26.42 45.09 -29.55
C PRO A 92 25.48 46.28 -29.29
N SER A 93 24.18 46.04 -29.07
CA SER A 93 23.18 47.09 -28.82
C SER A 93 23.36 47.83 -27.48
N GLU A 94 24.14 47.29 -26.55
CA GLU A 94 24.46 47.93 -25.26
C GLU A 94 25.65 48.91 -25.38
N VAL A 95 26.38 48.86 -26.50
CA VAL A 95 27.43 49.81 -26.81
C VAL A 95 26.80 51.10 -27.34
N ASN A 96 27.17 52.21 -26.72
CA ASN A 96 26.72 53.56 -27.06
C ASN A 96 27.93 54.51 -27.08
N GLU A 97 27.74 55.74 -27.56
CA GLU A 97 28.84 56.71 -27.70
C GLU A 97 29.59 56.99 -26.38
N THR A 98 28.92 56.84 -25.23
CA THR A 98 29.55 57.11 -23.93
C THR A 98 30.50 56.01 -23.49
N ASN A 99 30.24 54.76 -23.89
CA ASN A 99 31.03 53.59 -23.50
C ASN A 99 31.87 53.00 -24.64
N LEU A 100 31.75 53.47 -25.89
CA LEU A 100 32.49 52.94 -27.04
C LEU A 100 34.02 52.90 -26.83
N LYS A 101 34.57 53.97 -26.24
CA LYS A 101 36.01 54.09 -25.91
C LYS A 101 36.51 53.04 -24.92
N ASP A 102 35.60 52.37 -24.22
CA ASP A 102 35.96 51.30 -23.31
C ASP A 102 36.24 49.98 -24.04
N PHE A 103 35.74 49.85 -25.27
CA PHE A 103 35.89 48.67 -26.13
C PHE A 103 37.03 48.83 -27.13
N ILE A 104 37.13 50.02 -27.74
CA ILE A 104 38.13 50.33 -28.77
C ILE A 104 38.74 51.72 -28.58
N GLN A 105 40.05 51.80 -28.74
CA GLN A 105 40.79 53.05 -28.81
C GLN A 105 41.72 53.01 -30.01
N ILE A 106 41.74 54.11 -30.79
CA ILE A 106 42.66 54.29 -31.91
C ILE A 106 43.53 55.51 -31.61
N ASN A 107 44.84 55.27 -31.48
CA ASN A 107 45.81 56.32 -31.23
C ASN A 107 46.22 57.02 -32.54
N ASN A 108 46.54 58.30 -32.45
CA ASN A 108 47.04 59.09 -33.58
C ASN A 108 48.43 58.58 -34.03
N VAL A 109 48.65 58.52 -35.34
CA VAL A 109 49.89 58.02 -35.95
C VAL A 109 50.28 58.89 -37.14
N ASN A 110 51.57 59.20 -37.29
CA ASN A 110 52.09 59.95 -38.44
C ASN A 110 51.37 61.29 -38.72
N GLY A 111 50.83 61.93 -37.67
CA GLY A 111 50.08 63.18 -37.78
C GLY A 111 48.63 63.03 -38.25
N VAL A 112 48.12 61.80 -38.41
CA VAL A 112 46.70 61.51 -38.66
C VAL A 112 45.98 61.41 -37.32
N ASP A 113 44.95 62.23 -37.13
CA ASP A 113 44.04 62.15 -36.01
C ASP A 113 42.93 61.14 -36.29
N PHE A 114 42.62 60.27 -35.32
CA PHE A 114 41.54 59.27 -35.43
C PHE A 114 40.43 59.55 -34.42
N GLU A 115 39.19 59.47 -34.89
CA GLU A 115 37.99 59.51 -34.07
C GLU A 115 37.13 58.28 -34.39
N VAL A 116 36.55 57.67 -33.37
CA VAL A 116 35.67 56.50 -33.51
C VAL A 116 34.27 56.88 -33.06
N SER A 117 33.27 56.55 -33.87
CA SER A 117 31.85 56.75 -33.57
C SER A 117 31.04 55.52 -33.97
N LEU A 118 29.82 55.41 -33.45
CA LEU A 118 28.93 54.30 -33.84
C LEU A 118 28.29 54.57 -35.20
N LYS A 119 28.21 53.52 -36.02
CA LYS A 119 27.34 53.56 -37.19
C LYS A 119 25.88 53.45 -36.72
N PRO A 120 24.96 54.30 -37.20
CA PRO A 120 23.53 54.12 -36.94
C PRO A 120 23.07 52.73 -37.39
N ASN A 121 22.37 52.00 -36.52
CA ASN A 121 21.97 50.60 -36.74
C ASN A 121 23.15 49.66 -37.02
N GLY A 122 24.35 50.00 -36.53
CA GLY A 122 25.55 49.18 -36.68
C GLY A 122 25.63 48.00 -35.70
N ALA A 123 24.76 47.96 -34.68
CA ALA A 123 24.72 46.88 -33.70
C ALA A 123 23.86 45.70 -34.19
N ASN A 124 24.39 44.48 -34.12
CA ASN A 124 23.68 43.26 -34.48
C ASN A 124 23.84 42.18 -33.40
N ASP A 125 22.88 42.11 -32.48
CA ASP A 125 22.87 41.16 -31.37
C ASP A 125 22.70 39.71 -31.82
N VAL A 126 22.20 39.46 -33.04
CA VAL A 126 22.04 38.09 -33.56
C VAL A 126 23.40 37.50 -33.94
N THR A 127 24.28 38.30 -34.54
CA THR A 127 25.60 37.85 -34.98
C THR A 127 26.72 38.19 -34.01
N GLY A 128 26.49 39.07 -33.03
CA GLY A 128 27.54 39.53 -32.12
C GLY A 128 28.48 40.55 -32.79
N GLU A 129 27.97 41.30 -33.77
CA GLU A 129 28.75 42.26 -34.56
C GLU A 129 28.37 43.71 -34.22
N LEU A 130 29.39 44.58 -34.18
CA LEU A 130 29.23 46.02 -34.07
C LEU A 130 29.96 46.74 -35.20
N VAL A 131 29.24 47.55 -35.98
CA VAL A 131 29.82 48.41 -37.01
C VAL A 131 30.09 49.81 -36.45
N ILE A 132 31.34 50.24 -36.56
CA ILE A 132 31.81 51.56 -36.17
C ILE A 132 32.28 52.35 -37.39
N ILE A 133 32.32 53.68 -37.25
CA ILE A 133 32.91 54.59 -38.23
C ILE A 133 34.19 55.15 -37.63
N VAL A 134 35.31 54.88 -38.30
CA VAL A 134 36.60 55.51 -38.00
C VAL A 134 36.76 56.69 -38.94
N THR A 135 36.78 57.89 -38.35
CA THR A 135 37.04 59.15 -39.04
C THR A 135 38.51 59.51 -38.84
N SER A 136 39.21 59.73 -39.94
CA SER A 136 40.63 60.09 -39.95
C SER A 136 40.81 61.48 -40.57
N SER A 137 41.64 62.32 -39.96
CA SER A 137 41.86 63.69 -40.46
C SER A 137 43.29 64.18 -40.32
N ILE A 138 43.69 65.02 -41.29
CA ILE A 138 44.86 65.91 -41.20
C ILE A 138 44.38 67.30 -41.63
N GLY A 139 44.34 68.26 -40.71
CA GLY A 139 43.77 69.58 -40.99
C GLY A 139 42.29 69.49 -41.39
N ASN A 140 41.95 69.92 -42.61
CA ASN A 140 40.57 69.93 -43.12
C ASN A 140 40.22 68.73 -44.01
N VAL A 141 41.17 67.82 -44.28
CA VAL A 141 40.92 66.64 -45.10
C VAL A 141 40.44 65.51 -44.19
N ILE A 142 39.28 64.92 -44.50
CA ILE A 142 38.63 63.89 -43.71
C ILE A 142 38.36 62.67 -44.59
N VAL A 143 38.68 61.48 -44.09
CA VAL A 143 38.33 60.19 -44.70
C VAL A 143 37.67 59.31 -43.64
N GLN A 144 36.64 58.55 -44.03
CA GLN A 144 35.93 57.64 -43.15
C GLN A 144 36.04 56.20 -43.64
N LYS A 145 36.12 55.25 -42.71
CA LYS A 145 36.04 53.82 -42.99
C LYS A 145 35.12 53.15 -41.99
N GLU A 146 34.27 52.28 -42.50
CA GLU A 146 33.47 51.40 -41.67
C GLU A 146 34.29 50.18 -41.27
N ILE A 147 34.20 49.81 -39.99
CA ILE A 147 34.84 48.62 -39.45
C ILE A 147 33.78 47.81 -38.75
N THR A 148 33.71 46.52 -39.04
CA THR A 148 32.89 45.56 -38.30
C THR A 148 33.76 44.91 -37.24
N ILE A 149 33.31 44.96 -35.98
CA ILE A 149 33.95 44.27 -34.86
C ILE A 149 33.07 43.08 -34.49
N ASP A 150 33.65 41.89 -34.56
CA ASP A 150 33.03 40.61 -34.21
C ASP A 150 33.63 40.07 -32.91
N GLY A 151 32.85 39.31 -32.16
CA GLY A 151 33.21 38.72 -30.87
C GLY A 151 32.44 39.28 -29.67
N PHE A 152 31.40 40.10 -29.90
CA PHE A 152 30.45 40.43 -28.85
C PHE A 152 29.56 39.23 -28.51
N GLN A 153 28.92 39.28 -27.35
CA GLN A 153 27.90 38.31 -26.98
C GLN A 153 26.74 38.36 -27.99
N THR A 154 26.22 37.19 -28.35
CA THR A 154 24.98 37.08 -29.13
C THR A 154 23.74 36.98 -28.22
N GLU A 155 22.58 37.35 -28.75
CA GLU A 155 21.29 37.17 -28.07
C GLU A 155 21.06 35.70 -27.68
N GLN A 156 21.46 34.77 -28.56
CA GLN A 156 21.37 33.33 -28.31
C GLN A 156 22.26 32.88 -27.15
N GLU A 157 23.52 33.32 -27.09
CA GLU A 157 24.43 33.01 -25.99
C GLU A 157 23.93 33.58 -24.66
N ARG A 158 23.41 34.81 -24.67
CA ARG A 158 22.83 35.44 -23.48
C ARG A 158 21.61 34.66 -22.98
N ALA A 159 20.71 34.27 -23.88
CA ALA A 159 19.55 33.47 -23.53
C ALA A 159 19.94 32.10 -22.96
N GLN A 160 20.97 31.47 -23.51
CA GLN A 160 21.50 30.20 -23.02
C GLN A 160 22.12 30.34 -21.62
N LEU A 161 22.94 31.37 -21.38
CA LEU A 161 23.52 31.64 -20.06
C LEU A 161 22.44 31.91 -19.01
N LEU A 162 21.41 32.69 -19.36
CA LEU A 162 20.29 32.96 -18.47
C LEU A 162 19.54 31.67 -18.12
N LYS A 163 19.31 30.80 -19.11
CA LYS A 163 18.68 29.49 -18.90
C LYS A 163 19.52 28.61 -17.97
N GLU A 164 20.83 28.54 -18.16
CA GLU A 164 21.73 27.76 -17.28
C GLU A 164 21.73 28.29 -15.84
N GLN A 165 21.72 29.62 -15.66
CA GLN A 165 21.59 30.23 -14.34
C GLN A 165 20.26 29.85 -13.67
N GLN A 166 19.15 29.90 -14.41
CA GLN A 166 17.82 29.49 -13.92
C GLN A 166 17.80 27.99 -13.55
N GLU A 167 18.36 27.11 -14.38
CA GLU A 167 18.46 25.67 -14.09
C GLU A 167 19.26 25.39 -12.81
N ASN A 168 20.35 26.13 -12.57
CA ASN A 168 21.16 25.97 -11.37
C ASN A 168 20.42 26.41 -10.10
N ILE A 169 19.66 27.52 -10.16
CA ILE A 169 18.80 27.95 -9.06
C ILE A 169 17.72 26.88 -8.79
N LEU A 170 17.05 26.40 -9.84
CA LEU A 170 16.02 25.37 -9.73
C LEU A 170 16.53 24.08 -9.09
N LYS A 171 17.71 23.58 -9.53
CA LYS A 171 18.34 22.40 -8.94
C LYS A 171 18.68 22.62 -7.46
N SER A 172 19.27 23.77 -7.12
CA SER A 172 19.63 24.08 -5.73
C SER A 172 18.41 24.18 -4.81
N GLU A 173 17.32 24.81 -5.26
CA GLU A 173 16.08 24.88 -4.46
C GLU A 173 15.42 23.51 -4.32
N LEU A 174 15.42 22.69 -5.38
CA LEU A 174 14.83 21.35 -5.38
C LEU A 174 15.62 20.35 -4.53
N GLU A 175 16.94 20.53 -4.41
CA GLU A 175 17.80 19.75 -3.50
C GLU A 175 17.49 20.00 -2.02
N LYS A 176 16.97 21.19 -1.66
CA LYS A 176 16.55 21.48 -0.27
C LYS A 176 15.33 20.67 0.16
N ILE A 177 14.53 20.19 -0.81
CA ILE A 177 13.33 19.41 -0.56
C ILE A 177 13.71 17.93 -0.50
N ASN A 178 13.97 17.43 0.70
CA ASN A 178 14.36 16.03 0.92
C ASN A 178 13.18 15.13 1.30
N THR A 179 12.16 15.70 1.92
CA THR A 179 10.91 15.03 2.30
C THR A 179 9.75 15.98 2.09
N LEU A 180 8.54 15.45 1.93
CA LEU A 180 7.31 16.24 2.03
C LEU A 180 6.53 15.86 3.29
N GLU A 181 5.87 16.86 3.85
CA GLU A 181 4.97 16.66 5.00
C GLU A 181 3.66 16.03 4.51
N ILE A 182 3.27 14.91 5.12
CA ILE A 182 1.97 14.25 4.91
C ILE A 182 0.96 14.71 5.96
N PHE A 183 -0.31 14.79 5.61
CA PHE A 183 -1.40 15.08 6.54
C PHE A 183 -1.91 13.80 7.23
N GLU A 184 -2.48 13.92 8.42
CA GLU A 184 -2.99 12.79 9.21
C GLU A 184 -4.02 11.92 8.46
N VAL A 185 -4.81 12.52 7.56
CA VAL A 185 -5.80 11.81 6.73
C VAL A 185 -5.15 10.78 5.80
N ALA A 186 -3.88 10.96 5.43
CA ALA A 186 -3.13 10.02 4.60
C ALA A 186 -2.96 8.64 5.26
N LYS A 187 -2.88 8.58 6.60
CA LYS A 187 -2.71 7.34 7.37
C LYS A 187 -3.89 6.37 7.24
N ASN A 188 -5.03 6.83 6.72
CA ASN A 188 -6.24 6.02 6.51
C ASN A 188 -6.53 5.77 5.02
N THR A 189 -5.60 6.15 4.13
CA THR A 189 -5.77 6.09 2.67
C THR A 189 -4.67 5.20 2.10
N LEU A 190 -5.00 4.32 1.15
CA LEU A 190 -3.96 3.57 0.43
C LEU A 190 -3.26 4.49 -0.59
N PRO A 191 -1.95 4.32 -0.84
CA PRO A 191 -1.25 5.02 -1.91
C PRO A 191 -1.97 4.96 -3.26
N SER A 192 -2.57 3.82 -3.63
CA SER A 192 -3.28 3.63 -4.89
C SER A 192 -4.59 4.41 -5.02
N GLU A 193 -5.14 4.92 -3.92
CA GLU A 193 -6.35 5.76 -3.90
C GLU A 193 -6.02 7.25 -4.11
N VAL A 194 -4.74 7.62 -4.05
CA VAL A 194 -4.28 8.97 -4.33
C VAL A 194 -4.22 9.17 -5.84
N THR A 195 -4.70 10.32 -6.29
CA THR A 195 -4.78 10.75 -7.69
C THR A 195 -4.17 12.14 -7.82
N ASN A 196 -3.80 12.57 -9.04
CA ASN A 196 -3.35 13.95 -9.27
C ASN A 196 -4.38 15.01 -8.86
N GLN A 197 -5.67 14.65 -8.79
CA GLN A 197 -6.74 15.58 -8.44
C GLN A 197 -6.88 15.83 -6.93
N ASN A 198 -6.47 14.87 -6.09
CA ASN A 198 -6.62 14.92 -4.65
C ASN A 198 -5.28 14.84 -3.90
N ILE A 199 -4.14 14.78 -4.59
CA ILE A 199 -2.81 14.63 -3.97
C ILE A 199 -2.54 15.69 -2.89
N THR A 200 -2.97 16.94 -3.13
CA THR A 200 -2.83 18.08 -2.21
C THR A 200 -3.68 17.97 -0.95
N ASP A 201 -4.65 17.05 -0.91
CA ASP A 201 -5.43 16.77 0.30
C ASP A 201 -4.65 15.89 1.29
N PHE A 202 -3.55 15.27 0.82
CA PHE A 202 -2.73 14.33 1.59
C PHE A 202 -1.31 14.83 1.85
N ILE A 203 -0.78 15.70 0.98
CA ILE A 203 0.60 16.19 1.09
C ILE A 203 0.65 17.71 1.02
N LYS A 204 1.61 18.28 1.74
CA LYS A 204 1.89 19.71 1.70
C LYS A 204 2.84 20.05 0.55
N VAL A 205 2.37 20.89 -0.37
CA VAL A 205 3.20 21.43 -1.46
C VAL A 205 4.26 22.37 -0.88
N PRO A 206 5.53 22.28 -1.32
CA PRO A 206 6.56 23.25 -0.96
C PRO A 206 6.13 24.69 -1.27
N VAL A 207 6.50 25.62 -0.39
CA VAL A 207 6.20 27.05 -0.59
C VAL A 207 7.20 27.63 -1.59
N SER A 208 6.74 28.48 -2.51
CA SER A 208 7.60 29.19 -3.46
C SER A 208 8.73 29.97 -2.75
N SER A 209 9.95 29.88 -3.25
CA SER A 209 11.15 30.54 -2.71
C SER A 209 12.06 31.01 -3.83
N ASN A 210 12.71 32.18 -3.67
CA ASN A 210 13.66 32.71 -4.67
C ASN A 210 13.11 32.80 -6.10
N GLY A 211 11.79 33.05 -6.24
CA GLY A 211 11.11 33.10 -7.53
C GLY A 211 10.86 31.74 -8.19
N VAL A 212 11.13 30.64 -7.48
CA VAL A 212 10.81 29.26 -7.89
C VAL A 212 9.41 28.90 -7.44
N ASP A 213 8.58 28.46 -8.38
CA ASP A 213 7.28 27.86 -8.10
C ASP A 213 7.38 26.34 -8.08
N PHE A 214 6.65 25.71 -7.16
CA PHE A 214 6.61 24.27 -6.99
C PHE A 214 5.22 23.69 -7.28
N GLU A 215 5.21 22.59 -8.01
CA GLU A 215 4.03 21.76 -8.24
C GLU A 215 4.35 20.30 -7.89
N VAL A 216 3.34 19.55 -7.49
CA VAL A 216 3.46 18.12 -7.18
C VAL A 216 2.53 17.30 -8.07
N SER A 217 3.01 16.17 -8.54
CA SER A 217 2.22 15.21 -9.31
C SER A 217 2.63 13.78 -8.96
N LEU A 218 1.78 12.82 -9.28
CA LEU A 218 2.06 11.40 -9.07
C LEU A 218 2.98 10.87 -10.16
N LYS A 219 3.98 10.09 -9.74
CA LYS A 219 4.71 9.25 -10.68
C LYS A 219 3.79 8.10 -11.13
N PRO A 220 3.71 7.80 -12.43
CA PRO A 220 3.01 6.60 -12.91
C PRO A 220 3.56 5.34 -12.22
N ASN A 221 2.67 4.50 -11.69
CA ASN A 221 3.02 3.30 -10.91
C ASN A 221 3.87 3.60 -9.66
N GLY A 222 3.80 4.83 -9.13
CA GLY A 222 4.51 5.24 -7.92
C GLY A 222 3.84 4.83 -6.61
N ALA A 223 2.61 4.30 -6.65
CA ALA A 223 1.88 3.85 -5.47
C ALA A 223 2.28 2.42 -5.07
N ASN A 224 2.58 2.22 -3.78
CA ASN A 224 2.89 0.92 -3.22
C ASN A 224 2.07 0.65 -1.94
N ASP A 225 0.94 -0.01 -2.10
CA ASP A 225 0.02 -0.34 -1.00
C ASP A 225 0.60 -1.37 -0.03
N VAL A 226 1.62 -2.13 -0.42
CA VAL A 226 2.26 -3.12 0.45
C VAL A 226 3.10 -2.41 1.52
N THR A 227 3.86 -1.39 1.13
CA THR A 227 4.74 -0.64 2.03
C THR A 227 4.12 0.64 2.57
N GLY A 228 2.98 1.10 2.02
CA GLY A 228 2.38 2.38 2.40
C GLY A 228 3.18 3.56 1.87
N GLU A 229 3.84 3.39 0.73
CA GLU A 229 4.70 4.40 0.10
C GLU A 229 4.06 4.95 -1.18
N LEU A 230 4.33 6.23 -1.45
CA LEU A 230 3.91 6.91 -2.67
C LEU A 230 5.10 7.67 -3.27
N VAL A 231 5.36 7.48 -4.57
CA VAL A 231 6.38 8.23 -5.30
C VAL A 231 5.73 9.41 -6.03
N ILE A 232 6.23 10.61 -5.72
CA ILE A 232 5.75 11.88 -6.26
C ILE A 232 6.84 12.56 -7.07
N ILE A 233 6.43 13.36 -8.06
CA ILE A 233 7.29 14.22 -8.86
C ILE A 233 7.06 15.64 -8.38
N VAL A 234 8.09 16.24 -7.78
CA VAL A 234 8.12 17.68 -7.49
C VAL A 234 8.70 18.37 -8.70
N THR A 235 7.90 19.26 -9.31
CA THR A 235 8.28 20.08 -10.45
C THR A 235 8.58 21.48 -9.94
N SER A 236 9.79 21.99 -10.20
CA SER A 236 10.18 23.37 -9.94
C SER A 236 10.26 24.17 -11.24
N SER A 237 9.85 25.43 -11.22
CA SER A 237 9.86 26.28 -12.41
C SER A 237 10.23 27.75 -12.14
N ILE A 238 10.94 28.36 -13.09
CA ILE A 238 11.17 29.82 -13.21
C ILE A 238 10.87 30.18 -14.67
N GLY A 239 9.79 30.91 -14.91
CA GLY A 239 9.34 31.22 -16.27
C GLY A 239 9.06 29.94 -17.08
N ASN A 240 9.84 29.71 -18.13
CA ASN A 240 9.69 28.53 -19.01
C ASN A 240 10.71 27.40 -18.71
N VAL A 241 11.60 27.59 -17.75
CA VAL A 241 12.59 26.57 -17.36
C VAL A 241 12.01 25.71 -16.25
N ILE A 242 12.07 24.40 -16.43
CA ILE A 242 11.46 23.41 -15.54
C ILE A 242 12.49 22.34 -15.18
N VAL A 243 12.56 21.97 -13.90
CA VAL A 243 13.35 20.85 -13.39
C VAL A 243 12.45 19.98 -12.50
N GLN A 244 12.69 18.67 -12.49
CA GLN A 244 11.88 17.72 -11.73
C GLN A 244 12.74 16.83 -10.83
N LYS A 245 12.19 16.44 -9.69
CA LYS A 245 12.80 15.50 -8.73
C LYS A 245 11.73 14.55 -8.22
N GLU A 246 12.08 13.27 -8.17
CA GLU A 246 11.25 12.26 -7.54
C GLU A 246 11.51 12.22 -6.04
N ILE A 247 10.45 12.12 -5.26
CA ILE A 247 10.50 11.94 -3.81
C ILE A 247 9.59 10.76 -3.46
N THR A 248 10.10 9.84 -2.65
CA THR A 248 9.28 8.80 -2.03
C THR A 248 8.81 9.30 -0.67
N ILE A 249 7.51 9.25 -0.44
CA ILE A 249 6.89 9.56 0.85
C ILE A 249 6.30 8.29 1.45
N ASP A 250 6.49 8.11 2.75
CA ASP A 250 5.95 7.01 3.55
C ASP A 250 4.75 7.50 4.38
N GLY A 251 4.17 6.60 5.19
CA GLY A 251 3.13 6.94 6.17
C GLY A 251 1.68 6.85 5.69
N PHE A 252 1.44 6.32 4.48
CA PHE A 252 0.10 5.92 4.05
C PHE A 252 -0.31 4.59 4.69
N GLN A 253 -1.60 4.28 4.61
CA GLN A 253 -2.11 2.98 5.04
C GLN A 253 -1.54 1.86 4.17
N THR A 254 -1.20 0.73 4.78
CA THR A 254 -0.84 -0.50 4.06
C THR A 254 -2.07 -1.39 3.80
N GLU A 255 -2.01 -2.22 2.77
CA GLU A 255 -3.03 -3.24 2.48
C GLU A 255 -3.22 -4.19 3.67
N GLN A 256 -2.13 -4.55 4.35
CA GLN A 256 -2.17 -5.40 5.54
C GLN A 256 -2.91 -4.74 6.70
N GLU A 257 -2.63 -3.47 7.00
CA GLU A 257 -3.34 -2.74 8.06
C GLU A 257 -4.83 -2.61 7.74
N ARG A 258 -5.18 -2.31 6.49
CA ARG A 258 -6.57 -2.24 6.05
C ARG A 258 -7.29 -3.59 6.21
N ALA A 259 -6.64 -4.68 5.82
CA ALA A 259 -7.21 -6.02 5.99
C ALA A 259 -7.40 -6.38 7.47
N GLN A 260 -6.48 -5.99 8.35
CA GLN A 260 -6.61 -6.21 9.79
C GLN A 260 -7.78 -5.41 10.39
N LEU A 261 -7.94 -4.14 10.02
CA LEU A 261 -9.06 -3.31 10.46
C LEU A 261 -10.40 -3.90 10.04
N LEU A 262 -10.53 -4.35 8.78
CA LEU A 262 -11.73 -5.03 8.29
C LEU A 262 -12.01 -6.32 9.06
N LYS A 263 -10.97 -7.13 9.31
CA LYS A 263 -11.10 -8.36 10.08
C LYS A 263 -11.58 -8.09 11.52
N GLU A 264 -11.09 -7.03 12.15
CA GLU A 264 -11.51 -6.68 13.51
C GLU A 264 -12.95 -6.13 13.56
N GLN A 265 -13.34 -5.33 12.56
CA GLN A 265 -14.74 -4.91 12.38
C GLN A 265 -15.67 -6.12 12.23
N GLN A 266 -15.29 -7.08 11.40
CA GLN A 266 -16.05 -8.32 11.21
C GLN A 266 -16.16 -9.14 12.50
N LYS A 267 -15.08 -9.26 13.29
CA LYS A 267 -15.14 -9.92 14.62
C LYS A 267 -16.12 -9.21 15.56
N ASN A 268 -16.12 -7.88 15.59
CA ASN A 268 -17.03 -7.12 16.43
C ASN A 268 -18.49 -7.32 16.03
N ILE A 269 -18.78 -7.33 14.72
CA ILE A 269 -20.11 -7.67 14.19
C ILE A 269 -20.48 -9.09 14.61
N LEU A 270 -19.61 -10.06 14.35
CA LEU A 270 -19.84 -11.47 14.68
C LEU A 270 -20.14 -11.68 16.17
N ARG A 271 -19.34 -11.07 17.05
CA ARG A 271 -19.55 -11.10 18.49
C ARG A 271 -20.89 -10.49 18.88
N SER A 272 -21.22 -9.31 18.36
CA SER A 272 -22.47 -8.62 18.66
C SER A 272 -23.70 -9.44 18.22
N GLU A 273 -23.67 -10.03 17.03
CA GLU A 273 -24.76 -10.87 16.53
C GLU A 273 -24.93 -12.16 17.36
N LEU A 274 -23.83 -12.80 17.78
CA LEU A 274 -23.88 -13.96 18.69
C LEU A 274 -24.41 -13.61 20.08
N GLU A 275 -24.06 -12.44 20.62
CA GLU A 275 -24.53 -11.98 21.94
C GLU A 275 -26.04 -11.70 21.97
N LYS A 276 -26.64 -11.31 20.84
CA LYS A 276 -28.11 -11.15 20.71
C LYS A 276 -28.85 -12.47 20.88
N ILE A 277 -28.22 -13.60 20.61
CA ILE A 277 -28.83 -14.94 20.69
C ILE A 277 -28.49 -15.57 22.04
N ASN A 278 -29.46 -15.57 22.94
CA ASN A 278 -29.32 -16.12 24.29
C ASN A 278 -30.11 -17.42 24.49
N THR A 279 -31.07 -17.70 23.62
CA THR A 279 -31.87 -18.93 23.62
C THR A 279 -32.04 -19.41 22.19
N LEU A 280 -32.37 -20.69 22.03
CA LEU A 280 -32.70 -21.29 20.74
C LEU A 280 -34.11 -21.89 20.82
N GLU A 281 -34.88 -21.69 19.76
CA GLU A 281 -36.22 -22.27 19.64
C GLU A 281 -36.10 -23.76 19.31
N ILE A 282 -36.97 -24.59 19.92
CA ILE A 282 -37.09 -26.02 19.59
C ILE A 282 -38.35 -26.27 18.77
N PHE A 283 -38.32 -27.31 17.93
CA PHE A 283 -39.51 -27.83 17.27
C PHE A 283 -40.34 -28.71 18.22
N GLU A 284 -41.64 -28.85 17.95
CA GLU A 284 -42.55 -29.65 18.79
C GLU A 284 -42.10 -31.11 18.96
N VAL A 285 -41.49 -31.69 17.93
CA VAL A 285 -40.96 -33.06 17.97
C VAL A 285 -39.91 -33.27 19.07
N ALA A 286 -39.15 -32.22 19.42
CA ALA A 286 -38.12 -32.28 20.46
C ALA A 286 -38.69 -32.59 21.85
N LYS A 287 -39.95 -32.20 22.13
CA LYS A 287 -40.61 -32.44 23.42
C LYS A 287 -40.86 -33.92 23.72
N ASN A 288 -40.81 -34.78 22.70
CA ASN A 288 -40.97 -36.23 22.82
C ASN A 288 -39.64 -37.00 22.66
N THR A 289 -38.54 -36.29 22.42
CA THR A 289 -37.22 -36.87 22.16
C THR A 289 -36.34 -36.73 23.40
N LEU A 290 -35.63 -37.79 23.75
CA LEU A 290 -34.63 -37.73 24.83
C LEU A 290 -33.36 -37.03 24.32
N PRO A 291 -32.72 -36.17 25.12
CA PRO A 291 -31.43 -35.55 24.80
C PRO A 291 -30.36 -36.51 24.27
N SER A 292 -30.26 -37.73 24.78
CA SER A 292 -29.32 -38.77 24.34
C SER A 292 -29.55 -39.28 22.91
N GLN A 293 -30.73 -39.02 22.33
CA GLN A 293 -31.07 -39.35 20.94
C GLN A 293 -30.69 -38.23 19.95
N VAL A 294 -30.30 -37.05 20.47
CA VAL A 294 -29.89 -35.90 19.66
C VAL A 294 -28.39 -35.95 19.44
N ASN A 295 -27.97 -35.85 18.20
CA ASN A 295 -26.57 -35.85 17.78
C ASN A 295 -26.34 -34.84 16.63
N ASN A 296 -25.10 -34.67 16.19
CA ASN A 296 -24.76 -33.70 15.15
C ASN A 296 -25.43 -33.94 13.79
N GLN A 297 -25.91 -35.16 13.53
CA GLN A 297 -26.56 -35.51 12.27
C GLN A 297 -28.03 -35.09 12.23
N ASN A 298 -28.71 -35.04 13.38
CA ASN A 298 -30.15 -34.80 13.48
C ASN A 298 -30.52 -33.56 14.32
N ILE A 299 -29.55 -32.83 14.88
CA ILE A 299 -29.78 -31.68 15.77
C ILE A 299 -30.72 -30.61 15.16
N THR A 300 -30.62 -30.39 13.84
CA THR A 300 -31.44 -29.41 13.11
C THR A 300 -32.89 -29.85 12.92
N ASP A 301 -33.22 -31.12 13.17
CA ASP A 301 -34.59 -31.61 13.15
C ASP A 301 -35.33 -31.22 14.44
N PHE A 302 -34.59 -30.87 15.49
CA PHE A 302 -35.13 -30.58 16.83
C PHE A 302 -34.95 -29.12 17.25
N ILE A 303 -33.88 -28.47 16.81
CA ILE A 303 -33.53 -27.10 17.21
C ILE A 303 -33.47 -26.22 15.96
N LYS A 304 -34.18 -25.08 16.03
CA LYS A 304 -34.22 -24.13 14.92
C LYS A 304 -32.95 -23.28 14.92
N VAL A 305 -32.26 -23.30 13.78
CA VAL A 305 -31.08 -22.46 13.55
C VAL A 305 -31.52 -21.00 13.36
N PRO A 306 -30.90 -20.03 14.05
CA PRO A 306 -31.19 -18.61 13.84
C PRO A 306 -30.99 -18.20 12.37
N VAL A 307 -31.84 -17.31 11.88
CA VAL A 307 -31.69 -16.75 10.53
C VAL A 307 -30.45 -15.87 10.45
N SER A 308 -29.82 -15.83 9.28
CA SER A 308 -28.67 -14.96 9.04
C SER A 308 -29.02 -13.48 9.22
N SER A 309 -28.10 -12.70 9.78
CA SER A 309 -28.28 -11.27 10.08
C SER A 309 -26.94 -10.55 9.93
N ASN A 310 -26.94 -9.34 9.35
CA ASN A 310 -25.75 -8.50 9.16
C ASN A 310 -24.56 -9.24 8.51
N GLY A 311 -24.84 -10.16 7.58
CA GLY A 311 -23.82 -10.98 6.90
C GLY A 311 -23.28 -12.15 7.72
N VAL A 312 -23.75 -12.34 8.95
CA VAL A 312 -23.42 -13.50 9.79
C VAL A 312 -24.37 -14.65 9.49
N SER A 313 -23.81 -15.81 9.16
CA SER A 313 -24.53 -17.08 9.06
C SER A 313 -24.37 -17.88 10.34
N PHE A 314 -25.39 -18.67 10.71
CA PHE A 314 -25.38 -19.46 11.94
C PHE A 314 -25.48 -20.95 11.64
N SER A 315 -24.83 -21.74 12.48
CA SER A 315 -24.99 -23.20 12.53
C SER A 315 -24.94 -23.66 13.99
N ILE A 316 -25.43 -24.87 14.25
CA ILE A 316 -25.43 -25.46 15.59
C ILE A 316 -24.79 -26.84 15.55
N LYS A 317 -24.07 -27.19 16.62
CA LYS A 317 -23.55 -28.53 16.86
C LYS A 317 -23.70 -28.91 18.33
N ILE A 318 -23.78 -30.19 18.64
CA ILE A 318 -23.68 -30.68 20.01
C ILE A 318 -22.35 -30.24 20.61
N SER A 319 -22.39 -29.76 21.85
CA SER A 319 -21.19 -29.34 22.55
C SER A 319 -20.28 -30.54 22.81
N GLU A 320 -19.01 -30.41 22.45
CA GLU A 320 -17.98 -31.44 22.68
C GLU A 320 -17.61 -31.56 24.17
N THR A 321 -17.84 -30.49 24.94
CA THR A 321 -17.41 -30.38 26.34
C THR A 321 -18.53 -30.67 27.34
N ALA A 322 -19.78 -30.75 26.89
CA ALA A 322 -20.93 -31.02 27.73
C ALA A 322 -22.01 -31.74 26.93
N SER A 323 -22.49 -32.87 27.45
CA SER A 323 -23.62 -33.57 26.87
C SER A 323 -24.95 -33.01 27.40
N GLY A 324 -26.04 -33.32 26.70
CA GLY A 324 -27.38 -33.16 27.25
C GLY A 324 -27.64 -34.04 28.48
N SER A 325 -28.80 -33.86 29.10
CA SER A 325 -29.24 -34.61 30.28
C SER A 325 -30.66 -35.15 30.07
N ASP A 326 -30.78 -36.47 29.94
CA ASP A 326 -32.08 -37.14 29.84
C ASP A 326 -32.94 -36.95 31.09
N THR A 327 -32.33 -36.78 32.25
CA THR A 327 -33.05 -36.54 33.51
C THR A 327 -33.66 -35.14 33.56
N ASN A 328 -33.00 -34.14 32.95
CA ASN A 328 -33.41 -32.75 33.04
C ASN A 328 -33.99 -32.18 31.74
N GLY A 329 -34.02 -32.95 30.65
CA GLY A 329 -34.66 -32.55 29.39
C GLY A 329 -33.97 -31.38 28.67
N PHE A 330 -32.63 -31.36 28.66
CA PHE A 330 -31.87 -30.34 27.93
C PHE A 330 -30.73 -30.93 27.10
N VAL A 331 -30.36 -30.21 26.04
CA VAL A 331 -29.15 -30.45 25.23
C VAL A 331 -28.25 -29.23 25.34
N VAL A 332 -26.93 -29.45 25.41
CA VAL A 332 -25.94 -28.36 25.34
C VAL A 332 -25.39 -28.29 23.92
N VAL A 333 -25.53 -27.13 23.29
CA VAL A 333 -25.12 -26.92 21.90
C VAL A 333 -24.12 -25.77 21.80
N THR A 334 -23.27 -25.82 20.79
CA THR A 334 -22.44 -24.68 20.37
C THR A 334 -23.11 -24.04 19.16
N LEU A 335 -23.60 -22.82 19.34
CA LEU A 335 -24.00 -21.94 18.25
C LEU A 335 -22.75 -21.33 17.63
N VAL A 336 -22.50 -21.59 16.35
CA VAL A 336 -21.37 -21.07 15.59
C VAL A 336 -21.88 -20.02 14.63
N GLY A 337 -21.41 -18.79 14.79
CA GLY A 337 -21.59 -17.72 13.82
C GLY A 337 -20.38 -17.67 12.87
N SER A 338 -20.63 -17.33 11.61
CA SER A 338 -19.62 -17.22 10.56
C SER A 338 -19.83 -15.98 9.68
N ILE A 339 -18.75 -15.25 9.41
CA ILE A 339 -18.71 -14.11 8.48
C ILE A 339 -17.41 -14.16 7.65
N GLY A 340 -17.53 -14.40 6.35
CA GLY A 340 -16.36 -14.74 5.52
C GLY A 340 -15.65 -15.99 6.06
N ASP A 341 -14.35 -15.89 6.33
CA ASP A 341 -13.54 -16.98 6.89
C ASP A 341 -13.50 -16.99 8.43
N LEU A 342 -14.13 -16.02 9.09
CA LEU A 342 -14.15 -15.92 10.55
C LEU A 342 -15.27 -16.76 11.14
N ASN A 343 -14.96 -17.52 12.19
CA ASN A 343 -15.92 -18.32 12.94
C ASN A 343 -15.77 -18.07 14.44
N GLN A 344 -16.89 -17.99 15.15
CA GLN A 344 -16.91 -17.88 16.61
C GLN A 344 -18.07 -18.69 17.18
N GLY A 345 -17.82 -19.40 18.28
CA GLY A 345 -18.80 -20.25 18.95
C GLY A 345 -19.23 -19.70 20.30
N LYS A 346 -20.50 -19.92 20.66
CA LYS A 346 -21.05 -19.72 22.00
C LYS A 346 -21.84 -20.95 22.42
N THR A 347 -21.63 -21.42 23.64
CA THR A 347 -22.41 -22.53 24.20
C THR A 347 -23.77 -22.03 24.70
N ILE A 348 -24.82 -22.77 24.37
CA ILE A 348 -26.21 -22.49 24.77
C ILE A 348 -26.81 -23.79 25.33
N ILE A 349 -27.49 -23.69 26.47
CA ILE A 349 -28.30 -24.77 27.03
C ILE A 349 -29.70 -24.64 26.42
N VAL A 350 -30.13 -25.67 25.70
CA VAL A 350 -31.44 -25.73 25.04
C VAL A 350 -32.35 -26.66 25.82
N ASN A 351 -33.32 -26.06 26.51
CA ASN A 351 -34.30 -26.77 27.33
C ASN A 351 -35.55 -27.14 26.52
N GLY A 352 -36.37 -28.03 27.07
CA GLY A 352 -37.68 -28.39 26.52
C GLY A 352 -37.72 -29.73 25.78
N PHE A 353 -36.65 -30.51 25.88
CA PHE A 353 -36.65 -31.91 25.47
C PHE A 353 -37.41 -32.77 26.49
N ARG A 354 -37.74 -34.00 26.10
CA ARG A 354 -38.34 -34.97 27.02
C ARG A 354 -37.38 -35.26 28.17
N ALA A 355 -37.88 -35.18 29.41
CA ALA A 355 -37.18 -35.68 30.59
C ALA A 355 -37.70 -37.07 30.96
N LEU A 356 -36.81 -37.94 31.45
CA LEU A 356 -37.20 -39.22 32.06
C LEU A 356 -38.01 -38.96 33.33
N SER A 357 -39.10 -39.70 33.53
CA SER A 357 -39.83 -39.66 34.79
C SER A 357 -38.98 -40.27 35.93
N PRO A 358 -39.26 -39.94 37.21
CA PRO A 358 -38.57 -40.58 38.34
C PRO A 358 -38.64 -42.11 38.31
N GLU A 359 -39.78 -42.67 37.87
CA GLU A 359 -39.97 -44.11 37.69
C GLU A 359 -39.07 -44.67 36.58
N GLU A 360 -38.96 -43.98 35.44
CA GLU A 360 -38.07 -44.39 34.35
C GLU A 360 -36.59 -44.31 34.74
N VAL A 361 -36.20 -43.28 35.49
CA VAL A 361 -34.84 -43.17 36.05
C VAL A 361 -34.55 -44.33 37.00
N GLN A 362 -35.49 -44.62 37.91
CA GLN A 362 -35.34 -45.73 38.85
C GLN A 362 -35.26 -47.08 38.10
N GLU A 363 -36.02 -47.26 37.03
CA GLU A 363 -35.97 -48.46 36.23
C GLU A 363 -34.62 -48.62 35.50
N GLN A 364 -34.04 -47.54 34.96
CA GLN A 364 -32.69 -47.61 34.39
C GLN A 364 -31.63 -47.97 35.44
N ILE A 365 -31.75 -47.45 36.67
CA ILE A 365 -30.88 -47.82 37.79
C ILE A 365 -31.03 -49.31 38.11
N ASN A 366 -32.26 -49.83 38.13
CA ASN A 366 -32.53 -51.24 38.36
C ASN A 366 -31.91 -52.12 37.27
N ILE A 367 -32.08 -51.77 35.99
CA ILE A 367 -31.50 -52.48 34.86
C ILE A 367 -29.97 -52.50 34.92
N ALA A 368 -29.35 -51.37 35.28
CA ALA A 368 -27.90 -51.29 35.44
C ALA A 368 -27.41 -52.16 36.61
N ALA A 369 -28.11 -52.12 37.75
CA ALA A 369 -27.79 -52.96 38.90
C ALA A 369 -27.90 -54.45 38.56
N ASP A 370 -28.98 -54.86 37.89
CA ASP A 370 -29.17 -56.24 37.43
C ASP A 370 -28.06 -56.68 36.46
N ARG A 371 -27.68 -55.83 35.51
CA ARG A 371 -26.57 -56.10 34.58
C ARG A 371 -25.25 -56.30 35.31
N ASP A 372 -24.93 -55.45 36.28
CA ASP A 372 -23.71 -55.57 37.07
C ASP A 372 -23.70 -56.87 37.89
N ILE A 373 -24.81 -57.18 38.57
CA ILE A 373 -24.96 -58.44 39.31
C ILE A 373 -24.76 -59.62 38.36
N GLN A 374 -25.42 -59.62 37.20
CA GLN A 374 -25.35 -60.70 36.22
C GLN A 374 -23.93 -60.87 35.66
N ASN A 375 -23.25 -59.78 35.32
CA ASN A 375 -21.88 -59.82 34.81
C ASN A 375 -20.92 -60.42 35.84
N GLU A 376 -21.05 -60.06 37.11
CA GLU A 376 -20.19 -60.61 38.15
C GLU A 376 -20.50 -62.08 38.45
N LEU A 377 -21.78 -62.46 38.56
CA LEU A 377 -22.18 -63.87 38.69
C LEU A 377 -21.69 -64.71 37.51
N ASN A 378 -21.70 -64.16 36.30
CA ASN A 378 -21.19 -64.84 35.10
C ASN A 378 -19.66 -64.99 35.12
N SER A 379 -18.94 -64.03 35.70
CA SER A 379 -17.48 -64.11 35.84
C SER A 379 -17.02 -65.20 36.82
N ILE A 380 -17.91 -65.68 37.69
CA ILE A 380 -17.62 -66.71 38.68
C ILE A 380 -18.02 -68.07 38.10
N SER A 381 -17.01 -68.83 37.65
CA SER A 381 -17.18 -70.19 37.09
C SER A 381 -17.01 -71.30 38.14
N SER A 382 -16.33 -71.03 39.26
CA SER A 382 -16.15 -71.94 40.38
C SER A 382 -15.95 -71.16 41.68
N LEU A 383 -16.28 -71.78 42.82
CA LEU A 383 -15.98 -71.24 44.14
C LEU A 383 -14.81 -71.99 44.77
N GLU A 384 -13.90 -71.26 45.41
CA GLU A 384 -12.77 -71.84 46.12
C GLU A 384 -13.24 -72.52 47.41
N LYS A 385 -12.79 -73.77 47.61
CA LYS A 385 -13.07 -74.54 48.83
C LYS A 385 -12.30 -73.95 50.03
N THR A 386 -12.95 -73.92 51.20
CA THR A 386 -12.27 -73.59 52.46
C THR A 386 -11.39 -74.76 52.92
N SER A 387 -10.61 -74.57 53.98
CA SER A 387 -9.89 -75.68 54.62
C SER A 387 -10.83 -76.72 55.25
N LEU A 388 -12.02 -76.30 55.72
CA LEU A 388 -13.06 -77.18 56.28
C LEU A 388 -13.65 -78.14 55.25
N ALA A 389 -13.75 -77.72 53.99
CA ALA A 389 -14.22 -78.54 52.88
C ALA A 389 -13.35 -79.78 52.59
N ASN A 390 -12.11 -79.82 53.09
CA ASN A 390 -11.15 -80.89 52.84
C ASN A 390 -11.07 -81.92 53.99
N ASN A 391 -11.94 -81.83 55.00
CA ASN A 391 -11.99 -82.74 56.15
C ASN A 391 -13.41 -83.33 56.29
N LEU A 392 -13.57 -84.57 56.79
CA LEU A 392 -14.86 -85.26 56.99
C LEU A 392 -15.93 -84.44 57.75
N ALA A 393 -15.52 -83.38 58.46
CA ALA A 393 -16.39 -82.42 59.12
C ALA A 393 -17.33 -81.63 58.17
N TRP A 394 -17.09 -81.67 56.85
CA TRP A 394 -17.99 -81.03 55.88
C TRP A 394 -19.42 -81.63 55.90
N GLN A 395 -19.57 -82.91 56.25
CA GLN A 395 -20.89 -83.56 56.33
C GLN A 395 -21.79 -82.89 57.39
N THR A 396 -21.23 -82.51 58.54
CA THR A 396 -21.93 -81.78 59.60
C THR A 396 -22.29 -80.34 59.20
N ALA A 397 -21.41 -79.68 58.44
CA ALA A 397 -21.66 -78.35 57.87
C ALA A 397 -22.77 -78.35 56.79
N VAL A 398 -22.85 -79.41 55.98
CA VAL A 398 -23.95 -79.61 55.01
C VAL A 398 -25.27 -79.88 55.74
N LEU A 399 -25.28 -80.74 56.76
CA LEU A 399 -26.48 -81.05 57.55
C LEU A 399 -27.01 -79.85 58.35
N SER A 400 -26.15 -78.88 58.66
CA SER A 400 -26.54 -77.61 59.31
C SER A 400 -26.94 -76.51 58.32
N GLY A 401 -26.90 -76.78 57.00
CA GLY A 401 -27.24 -75.81 55.95
C GLY A 401 -26.26 -74.64 55.82
N ASN A 402 -25.08 -74.72 56.44
CA ASN A 402 -24.14 -73.60 56.54
C ASN A 402 -23.11 -73.58 55.39
N ALA A 403 -23.56 -73.16 54.21
CA ALA A 403 -22.75 -73.12 52.98
C ALA A 403 -21.48 -72.25 53.06
N THR A 404 -21.47 -71.18 53.86
CA THR A 404 -20.35 -70.23 53.96
C THR A 404 -19.15 -70.81 54.71
N SER A 405 -19.33 -71.91 55.43
CA SER A 405 -18.24 -72.64 56.07
C SER A 405 -17.45 -73.54 55.10
N LEU A 406 -18.02 -73.83 53.92
CA LEU A 406 -17.48 -74.80 52.95
C LEU A 406 -16.78 -74.16 51.76
N VAL A 407 -17.18 -72.96 51.35
CA VAL A 407 -16.56 -72.24 50.25
C VAL A 407 -16.41 -70.75 50.55
N ASN A 408 -15.38 -70.15 49.96
CA ASN A 408 -15.12 -68.71 50.09
C ASN A 408 -16.20 -67.92 49.34
N ILE A 409 -16.72 -66.87 49.98
CA ILE A 409 -17.56 -65.88 49.30
C ILE A 409 -16.67 -65.09 48.31
N PRO A 410 -17.04 -64.98 47.03
CA PRO A 410 -16.30 -64.19 46.06
C PRO A 410 -16.13 -62.74 46.52
N GLN A 411 -14.98 -62.14 46.19
CA GLN A 411 -14.76 -60.72 46.45
C GLN A 411 -15.68 -59.88 45.56
N SER A 412 -16.39 -58.93 46.17
CA SER A 412 -17.28 -58.01 45.46
C SER A 412 -16.51 -57.11 44.49
N LYS A 413 -17.01 -56.96 43.27
CA LYS A 413 -16.66 -55.83 42.40
C LYS A 413 -17.91 -54.96 42.23
N ASN A 414 -17.73 -53.75 41.68
CA ASN A 414 -18.81 -52.80 41.33
C ASN A 414 -19.95 -52.60 42.38
N GLY A 415 -19.68 -52.82 43.67
CA GLY A 415 -20.68 -52.74 44.74
C GLY A 415 -21.70 -53.90 44.80
N VAL A 416 -21.47 -55.03 44.12
CA VAL A 416 -22.30 -56.24 44.22
C VAL A 416 -21.93 -57.02 45.48
N GLN A 417 -22.89 -57.30 46.35
CA GLN A 417 -22.70 -58.13 47.55
C GLN A 417 -23.15 -59.56 47.28
N PHE A 418 -22.31 -60.53 47.63
CA PHE A 418 -22.62 -61.95 47.47
C PHE A 418 -23.07 -62.60 48.78
N SER A 419 -24.06 -63.47 48.68
CA SER A 419 -24.42 -64.43 49.73
C SER A 419 -24.57 -65.82 49.13
N LEU A 420 -24.47 -66.85 49.97
CA LEU A 420 -24.52 -68.25 49.57
C LEU A 420 -25.70 -68.92 50.25
N ARG A 421 -26.46 -69.69 49.49
CA ARG A 421 -27.53 -70.56 50.00
C ARG A 421 -27.26 -71.99 49.56
N TYR A 422 -27.25 -72.92 50.51
CA TYR A 422 -27.19 -74.34 50.18
C TYR A 422 -28.46 -74.76 49.44
N VAL A 423 -28.33 -75.53 48.36
CA VAL A 423 -29.46 -76.05 47.58
C VAL A 423 -29.66 -77.52 47.90
N ASP A 424 -28.71 -78.36 47.47
CA ASP A 424 -28.73 -79.80 47.67
C ASP A 424 -27.31 -80.38 47.55
N GLY A 425 -27.17 -81.66 47.86
CA GLY A 425 -25.91 -82.38 47.78
C GLY A 425 -26.14 -83.86 47.59
N SER A 426 -25.21 -84.49 46.89
CA SER A 426 -25.22 -85.92 46.63
C SER A 426 -23.81 -86.48 46.76
N VAL A 427 -23.73 -87.77 47.07
CA VAL A 427 -22.47 -88.51 47.11
C VAL A 427 -22.48 -89.51 45.97
N HIS A 428 -21.44 -89.48 45.14
CA HIS A 428 -21.29 -90.42 44.03
C HIS A 428 -19.86 -90.96 44.00
N PHE A 429 -19.71 -92.28 44.12
CA PHE A 429 -18.42 -92.98 44.11
C PHE A 429 -17.36 -92.44 45.11
N GLY A 430 -17.77 -92.12 46.33
CA GLY A 430 -16.85 -91.63 47.38
C GLY A 430 -16.43 -90.16 47.22
N LEU A 431 -17.02 -89.43 46.27
CA LEU A 431 -16.87 -87.98 46.14
C LEU A 431 -18.22 -87.30 46.37
N GLY A 432 -18.22 -86.30 47.25
CA GLY A 432 -19.36 -85.44 47.49
C GLY A 432 -19.42 -84.35 46.42
N ASN A 433 -20.62 -84.12 45.90
CA ASN A 433 -20.97 -82.97 45.10
C ASN A 433 -22.07 -82.21 45.82
N PHE A 434 -21.97 -80.89 45.87
CA PHE A 434 -23.10 -80.08 46.32
C PHE A 434 -23.32 -78.88 45.43
N ARG A 435 -24.56 -78.42 45.41
CA ARG A 435 -24.96 -77.22 44.70
C ARG A 435 -25.19 -76.11 45.70
N ILE A 436 -24.51 -74.99 45.45
CA ILE A 436 -24.73 -73.74 46.15
C ILE A 436 -25.39 -72.77 45.18
N GLU A 437 -26.39 -72.07 45.66
CA GLU A 437 -26.90 -70.88 45.02
C GLU A 437 -26.11 -69.67 45.50
N LEU A 438 -25.35 -69.09 44.57
CA LEU A 438 -24.68 -67.82 44.76
C LEU A 438 -25.66 -66.71 44.41
N ILE A 439 -26.01 -65.89 45.39
CA ILE A 439 -26.94 -64.76 45.26
C ILE A 439 -26.12 -63.48 45.24
N GLY A 440 -26.16 -62.74 44.13
CA GLY A 440 -25.61 -61.40 44.03
C GLY A 440 -26.69 -60.36 44.31
N SER A 441 -26.34 -59.29 45.02
CA SER A 441 -27.27 -58.22 45.38
C SER A 441 -26.66 -56.84 45.23
N LYS A 442 -27.45 -55.88 44.74
CA LYS A 442 -27.06 -54.47 44.57
C LYS A 442 -28.31 -53.59 44.56
N ASN A 443 -28.30 -52.50 45.32
CA ASN A 443 -29.44 -51.56 45.42
C ASN A 443 -30.80 -52.23 45.71
N GLY A 444 -30.82 -53.27 46.56
CA GLY A 444 -32.05 -54.01 46.90
C GLY A 444 -32.54 -55.00 45.83
N ARG A 445 -31.87 -55.08 44.68
CA ARG A 445 -32.08 -56.11 43.65
C ARG A 445 -31.26 -57.35 43.97
N THR A 446 -31.76 -58.52 43.60
CA THR A 446 -31.08 -59.81 43.78
C THR A 446 -31.21 -60.68 42.54
N ILE A 447 -30.10 -61.25 42.07
CA ILE A 447 -30.08 -62.30 41.05
C ILE A 447 -29.27 -63.46 41.62
N SER A 448 -29.62 -64.70 41.29
CA SER A 448 -28.90 -65.88 41.76
C SER A 448 -28.47 -66.81 40.64
N LYS A 449 -27.40 -67.57 40.90
CA LYS A 449 -26.83 -68.58 40.02
C LYS A 449 -26.47 -69.82 40.84
N ILE A 450 -26.83 -71.01 40.36
CA ILE A 450 -26.42 -72.26 40.99
C ILE A 450 -25.03 -72.65 40.48
N ILE A 451 -24.13 -72.94 41.40
CA ILE A 451 -22.77 -73.42 41.15
C ILE A 451 -22.67 -74.82 41.76
N GLU A 452 -22.33 -75.79 40.91
CA GLU A 452 -22.01 -77.15 41.36
C GLU A 452 -20.55 -77.22 41.77
N ILE A 453 -20.30 -77.73 42.98
CA ILE A 453 -18.96 -77.87 43.54
C ILE A 453 -18.72 -79.35 43.78
N THR A 454 -17.67 -79.86 43.14
CA THR A 454 -17.37 -81.30 43.09
C THR A 454 -16.08 -81.62 43.82
N GLY A 455 -15.88 -82.90 44.15
CA GLY A 455 -14.61 -83.40 44.68
C GLY A 455 -14.41 -83.16 46.18
N PHE A 456 -15.47 -83.23 46.98
CA PHE A 456 -15.35 -83.31 48.44
C PHE A 456 -15.02 -84.76 48.84
N PRO A 457 -13.99 -85.02 49.67
CA PRO A 457 -13.65 -86.37 50.11
C PRO A 457 -14.74 -86.89 51.05
N VAL A 458 -15.38 -88.00 50.72
CA VAL A 458 -16.41 -88.64 51.57
C VAL A 458 -15.78 -89.59 52.57
#